data_AF-A0A965QIE2-F1
#
_entry.id   AF-A0A965QIE2-F1
#
_cell.length_a   1.000
_cell.length_b   1.000
_cell.length_c   1.000
_cell.angle_alpha   90.00
_cell.angle_beta   90.00
_cell.angle_gamma   90.00
#
_symmetry.space_group_name_H-M   'P 1'
#
loop_
_entity.id
_entity.type
_entity.pdbx_description
1 polymer ?
#
loop_
_entity_poly.entity_id
_entity_poly.type
_entity_poly.pdbx_seq_one_letter_code
_entity_poly.pdbx_strand_id
1 'polypeptide(L)'
;MVYAAAFLLPVLSVLWNPVAFASVEVAPQESKESLADTSPVSAIIRFTLLDSPYNLRHGYKSPSMAQSLDLARNWYGALHWGLGQVLDPNATGYKYWLYSAAYLVTDQLLSTFPLSPGWAHEEWHRAVMTHRNVPSYNTINDFKPFQDTYAVSGQADEDLVRMKKYYPKDHLRLSVAGDESEREFYLSLQKDRFFKGQNTVDWPTMLMLSLGSWSYIEGTASGEADQVTLDDEKEEGSNIKKRDFVGMDYLGWVRDLHRPDEPFEARGQHPSGVGIRRYTKKSDLTSEEQDYLVSQSRWHLLNFIDPQLFGFEHFSITSPTTGRELGLNASLAHYVTPFGTAIRLNVFMKTLSKQTPFGTQGLLFAWQQNSNRKKSYPQIDIEHRPVPVGDGTIGIGARAALWLQPKNLDFFALKPQPGALLGVRVVHDCQLGFQPWLELEGKTKGWVAGQVDLGQTYGMRAGIETRLK
;
A
#
# COMPACT_ATOMS: atom_id res chain seq x y z
N MET A 1 -4.38 -4.24 18.32
CA MET A 1 -4.91 -3.03 17.62
C MET A 1 -5.94 -2.29 18.49
N VAL A 2 -6.06 -2.59 19.79
CA VAL A 2 -6.83 -1.80 20.78
C VAL A 2 -6.22 -0.42 21.05
N TYR A 3 -4.97 -0.17 20.65
CA TYR A 3 -4.33 1.14 20.78
C TYR A 3 -4.92 2.22 19.85
N ALA A 4 -5.58 1.88 18.73
CA ALA A 4 -6.15 2.89 17.83
C ALA A 4 -7.33 3.68 18.46
N ALA A 5 -8.09 3.06 19.36
CA ALA A 5 -9.26 3.70 19.98
C ALA A 5 -8.88 4.71 21.08
N ALA A 6 -7.75 4.53 21.76
CA ALA A 6 -7.32 5.41 22.85
C ALA A 6 -6.62 6.70 22.36
N PHE A 7 -6.15 6.74 21.10
CA PHE A 7 -5.37 7.84 20.53
C PHE A 7 -6.16 8.80 19.61
N LEU A 8 -7.44 8.53 19.34
CA LEU A 8 -8.27 9.43 18.51
C LEU A 8 -8.58 10.79 19.17
N LEU A 9 -8.56 10.87 20.50
CA LEU A 9 -8.91 12.10 21.24
C LEU A 9 -7.78 13.16 21.31
N PRO A 10 -6.49 12.80 21.48
CA PRO A 10 -5.41 13.81 21.52
C PRO A 10 -5.00 14.35 20.13
N VAL A 11 -5.13 13.57 19.06
CA VAL A 11 -4.65 13.94 17.71
C VAL A 11 -5.50 15.05 17.06
N LEU A 12 -6.80 15.11 17.37
CA LEU A 12 -7.68 16.20 16.93
C LEU A 12 -7.27 17.57 17.50
N SER A 13 -6.52 17.61 18.60
CA SER A 13 -6.07 18.88 19.21
C SER A 13 -4.82 19.49 18.55
N VAL A 14 -3.98 18.68 17.87
CA VAL A 14 -2.74 19.13 17.22
C VAL A 14 -2.99 19.68 15.81
N LEU A 15 -4.05 19.21 15.13
CA LEU A 15 -4.44 19.66 13.78
C LEU A 15 -5.13 21.04 13.75
N TRP A 16 -5.30 21.70 14.89
CA TRP A 16 -6.01 22.99 15.04
C TRP A 16 -5.12 24.22 15.23
N ASN A 17 -3.82 24.13 14.95
CA ASN A 17 -2.92 25.28 14.99
C ASN A 17 -2.66 25.82 13.56
N PRO A 18 -3.29 26.92 13.14
CA PRO A 18 -3.07 27.49 11.81
C PRO A 18 -1.71 28.18 11.77
N VAL A 19 -0.71 27.53 11.15
CA VAL A 19 0.52 28.20 10.72
C VAL A 19 0.21 28.87 9.39
N ALA A 20 0.30 30.20 9.37
CA ALA A 20 0.05 31.03 8.20
C ALA A 20 1.08 30.75 7.09
N PHE A 21 0.62 30.12 6.00
CA PHE A 21 1.35 30.09 4.74
C PHE A 21 0.93 31.28 3.87
N ALA A 22 1.93 31.98 3.33
CA ALA A 22 1.75 33.09 2.42
C ALA A 22 0.95 32.67 1.18
N SER A 23 -0.08 33.45 0.87
CA SER A 23 -1.05 33.20 -0.19
C SER A 23 -0.44 33.34 -1.58
N VAL A 24 -0.32 32.24 -2.31
CA VAL A 24 -0.54 32.24 -3.75
C VAL A 24 -2.05 32.22 -3.94
N GLU A 25 -2.60 33.21 -4.64
CA GLU A 25 -4.02 33.29 -4.98
C GLU A 25 -4.35 32.22 -6.03
N VAL A 26 -4.35 30.95 -5.61
CA VAL A 26 -5.16 29.91 -6.26
C VAL A 26 -6.51 30.08 -5.59
N ALA A 27 -7.43 30.82 -6.22
CA ALA A 27 -8.81 30.79 -5.77
C ALA A 27 -9.23 29.31 -5.81
N PRO A 28 -9.51 28.65 -4.67
CA PRO A 28 -10.34 27.47 -4.73
C PRO A 28 -11.63 28.03 -5.31
N GLN A 29 -11.98 27.63 -6.52
CA GLN A 29 -13.37 27.74 -6.91
C GLN A 29 -14.07 26.82 -5.89
N GLU A 30 -14.55 27.41 -4.79
CA GLU A 30 -15.73 26.89 -4.11
C GLU A 30 -16.71 26.68 -5.25
N SER A 31 -16.90 25.43 -5.65
CA SER A 31 -17.98 25.04 -6.54
C SER A 31 -19.28 25.27 -5.78
N LYS A 32 -19.66 26.55 -5.62
CA LYS A 32 -21.01 26.96 -5.22
C LYS A 32 -22.04 26.61 -6.28
N GLU A 33 -21.59 26.09 -7.42
CA GLU A 33 -22.35 25.27 -8.35
C GLU A 33 -21.63 23.93 -8.61
N SER A 34 -21.39 23.10 -7.58
CA SER A 34 -21.51 21.68 -7.85
C SER A 34 -23.01 21.44 -7.96
N LEU A 35 -23.53 21.40 -9.19
CA LEU A 35 -24.69 20.55 -9.46
C LEU A 35 -24.42 19.27 -8.69
N ALA A 36 -25.24 18.98 -7.67
CA ALA A 36 -25.16 17.71 -6.97
C ALA A 36 -25.13 16.65 -8.07
N ASP A 37 -23.98 16.02 -8.28
CA ASP A 37 -23.85 14.99 -9.27
C ASP A 37 -24.67 13.83 -8.71
N THR A 38 -25.94 13.79 -9.12
CA THR A 38 -26.91 12.76 -8.72
C THR A 38 -26.57 11.41 -9.35
N SER A 39 -25.37 11.28 -9.94
CA SER A 39 -24.82 10.01 -10.39
C SER A 39 -24.90 8.98 -9.27
N PRO A 40 -25.44 7.78 -9.57
CA PRO A 40 -25.53 6.72 -8.58
C PRO A 40 -24.14 6.37 -8.03
N VAL A 41 -24.11 5.91 -6.77
CA VAL A 41 -22.87 5.43 -6.15
C VAL A 41 -22.33 4.29 -6.99
N SER A 42 -21.05 4.35 -7.32
CA SER A 42 -20.37 3.35 -8.12
C SER A 42 -19.04 2.98 -7.50
N ALA A 43 -18.70 1.69 -7.59
CA ALA A 43 -17.42 1.15 -7.17
C ALA A 43 -16.81 0.29 -8.27
N ILE A 44 -15.48 0.30 -8.33
CA ILE A 44 -14.72 -0.50 -9.30
C ILE A 44 -14.32 -1.82 -8.65
N ILE A 45 -14.75 -2.92 -9.27
CA ILE A 45 -14.43 -4.27 -8.85
C ILE A 45 -13.52 -4.90 -9.90
N ARG A 46 -12.31 -5.30 -9.52
CA ARG A 46 -11.37 -5.98 -10.42
C ARG A 46 -10.76 -7.19 -9.75
N PHE A 47 -10.76 -8.32 -10.46
CA PHE A 47 -10.12 -9.55 -10.03
C PHE A 47 -8.91 -9.83 -10.91
N THR A 48 -7.73 -9.90 -10.31
CA THR A 48 -6.56 -10.53 -10.92
C THR A 48 -6.69 -12.04 -10.79
N LEU A 49 -6.94 -12.73 -11.90
CA LEU A 49 -7.16 -14.18 -11.92
C LEU A 49 -5.85 -14.94 -12.11
N LEU A 50 -4.89 -14.33 -12.79
CA LEU A 50 -3.56 -14.88 -13.03
C LEU A 50 -2.50 -13.79 -12.85
N ASP A 51 -1.42 -14.16 -12.18
CA ASP A 51 -0.20 -13.39 -11.98
C ASP A 51 1.02 -14.31 -12.14
N SER A 52 1.56 -14.36 -13.35
CA SER A 52 2.73 -15.14 -13.73
C SER A 52 3.98 -14.24 -13.74
N PRO A 53 5.15 -14.69 -13.25
CA PRO A 53 5.46 -16.08 -12.88
C PRO A 53 5.08 -16.45 -11.45
N TYR A 54 4.60 -15.53 -10.61
CA TYR A 54 4.38 -15.77 -9.19
C TYR A 54 3.51 -17.00 -8.94
N ASN A 55 2.32 -17.07 -9.56
CA ASN A 55 1.41 -18.18 -9.37
C ASN A 55 1.99 -19.51 -9.88
N LEU A 56 2.95 -19.51 -10.81
CA LEU A 56 3.40 -20.73 -11.49
C LEU A 56 4.80 -21.20 -11.05
N ARG A 57 5.58 -20.34 -10.38
CA ARG A 57 7.01 -20.57 -10.09
C ARG A 57 7.27 -21.82 -9.27
N HIS A 58 6.43 -22.11 -8.29
CA HIS A 58 6.59 -23.22 -7.33
C HIS A 58 5.33 -24.10 -7.30
N GLY A 59 4.75 -24.35 -8.49
CA GLY A 59 3.39 -24.86 -8.61
C GLY A 59 2.35 -23.75 -8.36
N TYR A 60 1.06 -24.06 -8.59
CA TYR A 60 0.00 -23.06 -8.46
C TYR A 60 -0.12 -22.55 -7.02
N LYS A 61 0.22 -21.28 -6.79
CA LYS A 61 0.12 -20.60 -5.48
C LYS A 61 -0.61 -19.26 -5.60
N SER A 62 -1.56 -19.01 -4.72
CA SER A 62 -2.34 -17.76 -4.65
C SER A 62 -2.66 -17.41 -3.20
N PRO A 63 -3.04 -16.16 -2.91
CA PRO A 63 -2.92 -14.98 -3.77
C PRO A 63 -1.48 -14.46 -3.94
N SER A 64 -1.23 -13.68 -4.99
CA SER A 64 -0.07 -12.79 -5.15
C SER A 64 -0.33 -11.43 -4.51
N MET A 65 0.69 -10.55 -4.45
CA MET A 65 0.49 -9.15 -4.02
C MET A 65 -0.62 -8.45 -4.81
N ALA A 66 -0.64 -8.60 -6.13
CA ALA A 66 -1.66 -8.00 -6.99
C ALA A 66 -3.05 -8.61 -6.74
N GLN A 67 -3.14 -9.92 -6.53
CA GLN A 67 -4.39 -10.60 -6.23
C GLN A 67 -4.95 -10.20 -4.86
N SER A 68 -4.10 -10.13 -3.83
CA SER A 68 -4.49 -9.71 -2.48
C SER A 68 -4.93 -8.25 -2.47
N LEU A 69 -4.22 -7.38 -3.17
CA LEU A 69 -4.58 -5.97 -3.33
C LEU A 69 -5.96 -5.82 -3.99
N ASP A 70 -6.19 -6.53 -5.10
CA ASP A 70 -7.46 -6.49 -5.81
C ASP A 70 -8.62 -7.03 -4.96
N LEU A 71 -8.40 -8.14 -4.24
CA LEU A 71 -9.39 -8.71 -3.33
C LEU A 71 -9.75 -7.73 -2.21
N ALA A 72 -8.75 -7.10 -1.60
CA ALA A 72 -9.01 -6.14 -0.53
C ALA A 72 -9.69 -4.87 -1.02
N ARG A 73 -9.25 -4.34 -2.16
CA ARG A 73 -9.91 -3.19 -2.79
C ARG A 73 -11.35 -3.51 -3.16
N ASN A 74 -11.63 -4.71 -3.68
CA ASN A 74 -12.99 -5.10 -4.05
C ASN A 74 -13.90 -5.26 -2.84
N TRP A 75 -13.41 -5.88 -1.77
CA TRP A 75 -14.14 -6.00 -0.51
C TRP A 75 -14.55 -4.62 0.00
N TYR A 76 -13.57 -3.73 0.08
CA TYR A 76 -13.76 -2.35 0.51
C TYR A 76 -14.71 -1.57 -0.42
N GLY A 77 -14.47 -1.59 -1.73
CA GLY A 77 -15.31 -0.89 -2.70
C GLY A 77 -16.75 -1.40 -2.74
N ALA A 78 -16.96 -2.71 -2.63
CA ALA A 78 -18.31 -3.30 -2.57
C ALA A 78 -19.04 -2.93 -1.27
N LEU A 79 -18.35 -2.96 -0.14
CA LEU A 79 -18.87 -2.53 1.16
C LEU A 79 -19.31 -1.06 1.11
N HIS A 80 -18.42 -0.18 0.62
CA HIS A 80 -18.68 1.24 0.51
C HIS A 80 -19.79 1.56 -0.49
N TRP A 81 -19.84 0.87 -1.61
CA TRP A 81 -20.95 0.96 -2.55
C TRP A 81 -22.27 0.56 -1.87
N GLY A 82 -22.31 -0.57 -1.18
CA GLY A 82 -23.50 -1.04 -0.48
C GLY A 82 -23.99 -0.06 0.59
N LEU A 83 -23.07 0.52 1.38
CA LEU A 83 -23.40 1.59 2.32
C LEU A 83 -23.96 2.82 1.61
N GLY A 84 -23.37 3.23 0.48
CA GLY A 84 -23.82 4.37 -0.31
C GLY A 84 -25.16 4.15 -1.03
N GLN A 85 -25.63 2.90 -1.16
CA GLN A 85 -27.01 2.63 -1.61
C GLN A 85 -28.05 2.91 -0.52
N VAL A 86 -27.63 2.88 0.76
CA VAL A 86 -28.51 3.09 1.93
C VAL A 86 -28.36 4.50 2.51
N LEU A 87 -27.15 5.04 2.48
CA LEU A 87 -26.79 6.36 2.96
C LEU A 87 -26.62 7.29 1.76
N ASP A 88 -27.19 8.50 1.83
CA ASP A 88 -27.06 9.47 0.73
C ASP A 88 -25.60 10.00 0.65
N PRO A 89 -24.80 9.58 -0.35
CA PRO A 89 -23.39 10.00 -0.50
C PRO A 89 -23.25 11.50 -0.78
N ASN A 90 -24.32 12.11 -1.31
CA ASN A 90 -24.40 13.51 -1.69
C ASN A 90 -25.00 14.38 -0.58
N ALA A 91 -25.24 13.79 0.59
CA ALA A 91 -25.74 14.51 1.73
C ALA A 91 -24.78 15.65 2.11
N THR A 92 -25.35 16.77 2.54
CA THR A 92 -24.61 17.95 2.97
C THR A 92 -24.86 18.24 4.44
N GLY A 93 -24.04 19.12 5.03
CA GLY A 93 -24.19 19.53 6.43
C GLY A 93 -23.98 18.38 7.42
N TYR A 94 -24.83 18.28 8.45
CA TYR A 94 -24.66 17.28 9.51
C TYR A 94 -24.82 15.84 9.02
N LYS A 95 -25.62 15.61 7.97
CA LYS A 95 -25.84 14.27 7.40
C LYS A 95 -24.57 13.72 6.75
N TYR A 96 -23.82 14.57 6.04
CA TYR A 96 -22.51 14.21 5.47
C TYR A 96 -21.57 13.63 6.53
N TRP A 97 -21.46 14.33 7.66
CA TRP A 97 -20.61 13.92 8.78
C TRP A 97 -21.11 12.66 9.47
N LEU A 98 -22.43 12.53 9.66
CA LEU A 98 -23.04 11.33 10.22
C LEU A 98 -22.76 10.10 9.33
N TYR A 99 -22.88 10.24 8.01
CA TYR A 99 -22.60 9.15 7.08
C TYR A 99 -21.12 8.83 7.03
N SER A 100 -20.25 9.83 6.97
CA SER A 100 -18.79 9.63 7.05
C SER A 100 -18.37 8.88 8.32
N ALA A 101 -19.02 9.16 9.46
CA ALA A 101 -18.81 8.42 10.70
C ALA A 101 -19.31 6.96 10.60
N ALA A 102 -20.40 6.70 9.89
CA ALA A 102 -20.89 5.34 9.64
C ALA A 102 -19.92 4.51 8.78
N TYR A 103 -19.32 5.10 7.75
CA TYR A 103 -18.23 4.48 6.98
C TYR A 103 -17.06 4.12 7.89
N LEU A 104 -16.54 5.10 8.65
CA LEU A 104 -15.43 4.89 9.57
C LEU A 104 -15.69 3.77 10.60
N VAL A 105 -16.88 3.73 11.21
CA VAL A 105 -17.25 2.68 12.16
C VAL A 105 -17.29 1.32 11.47
N THR A 106 -17.85 1.25 10.26
CA THR A 106 -17.93 0.00 9.49
C THR A 106 -16.53 -0.50 9.14
N ASP A 107 -15.65 0.39 8.68
CA ASP A 107 -14.28 0.05 8.37
C ASP A 107 -13.50 -0.41 9.59
N GLN A 108 -13.64 0.27 10.72
CA GLN A 108 -12.97 -0.14 11.94
C GLN A 108 -13.41 -1.55 12.38
N LEU A 109 -14.71 -1.84 12.31
CA LEU A 109 -15.26 -3.16 12.64
C LEU A 109 -14.77 -4.26 11.69
N LEU A 110 -14.58 -3.93 10.41
CA LEU A 110 -14.22 -4.88 9.35
C LEU A 110 -12.74 -4.85 8.95
N SER A 111 -11.93 -3.99 9.58
CA SER A 111 -10.50 -3.78 9.29
C SER A 111 -9.64 -5.04 9.45
N THR A 112 -10.15 -6.03 10.18
CA THR A 112 -9.49 -7.29 10.49
C THR A 112 -10.21 -8.51 9.90
N PHE A 113 -11.19 -8.29 9.03
CA PHE A 113 -11.87 -9.38 8.33
C PHE A 113 -10.99 -9.94 7.22
N PRO A 114 -11.15 -11.20 6.82
CA PRO A 114 -10.59 -11.69 5.56
C PRO A 114 -10.97 -10.74 4.42
N LEU A 115 -10.01 -10.49 3.51
CA LEU A 115 -10.15 -9.51 2.43
C LEU A 115 -10.18 -8.04 2.89
N SER A 116 -9.92 -7.71 4.15
CA SER A 116 -9.70 -6.32 4.56
C SER A 116 -8.32 -5.80 4.11
N PRO A 117 -8.05 -4.49 4.23
CA PRO A 117 -6.70 -3.95 4.08
C PRO A 117 -5.68 -4.63 5.02
N GLY A 118 -6.06 -4.94 6.27
CA GLY A 118 -5.22 -5.70 7.20
C GLY A 118 -4.96 -7.14 6.73
N TRP A 119 -5.93 -7.79 6.09
CA TRP A 119 -5.69 -9.09 5.46
C TRP A 119 -4.70 -9.01 4.31
N ALA A 120 -4.79 -7.96 3.48
CA ALA A 120 -3.83 -7.75 2.40
C ALA A 120 -2.43 -7.44 2.92
N HIS A 121 -2.30 -6.70 4.04
CA HIS A 121 -1.04 -6.47 4.74
C HIS A 121 -0.32 -7.81 5.01
N GLU A 122 -1.00 -8.75 5.68
CA GLU A 122 -0.44 -10.06 6.00
C GLU A 122 -0.18 -10.94 4.76
N GLU A 123 -1.06 -10.90 3.75
CA GLU A 123 -0.81 -11.64 2.51
C GLU A 123 0.39 -11.13 1.72
N TRP A 124 0.81 -9.87 1.90
CA TRP A 124 2.01 -9.35 1.22
C TRP A 124 3.29 -9.88 1.85
N HIS A 125 3.35 -10.03 3.17
CA HIS A 125 4.42 -10.79 3.83
C HIS A 125 4.43 -12.23 3.31
N ARG A 126 3.26 -12.87 3.27
CA ARG A 126 3.09 -14.24 2.77
C ARG A 126 3.51 -14.41 1.31
N ALA A 127 3.29 -13.37 0.49
CA ALA A 127 3.71 -13.38 -0.91
C ALA A 127 5.23 -13.37 -1.07
N VAL A 128 5.96 -12.59 -0.25
CA VAL A 128 7.43 -12.62 -0.25
C VAL A 128 7.96 -13.99 0.17
N MET A 129 7.35 -14.64 1.17
CA MET A 129 7.71 -16.00 1.57
C MET A 129 7.40 -17.03 0.48
N THR A 130 6.20 -16.99 -0.08
CA THR A 130 5.74 -17.91 -1.14
C THR A 130 6.64 -17.80 -2.38
N HIS A 131 7.10 -16.60 -2.72
CA HIS A 131 8.06 -16.36 -3.80
C HIS A 131 9.37 -17.16 -3.62
N ARG A 132 9.77 -17.41 -2.38
CA ARG A 132 10.95 -18.21 -2.00
C ARG A 132 10.60 -19.63 -1.54
N ASN A 133 9.39 -20.09 -1.85
CA ASN A 133 8.88 -21.41 -1.48
C ASN A 133 8.95 -21.68 0.03
N VAL A 134 8.67 -20.65 0.84
CA VAL A 134 8.55 -20.77 2.30
C VAL A 134 7.06 -20.90 2.67
N PRO A 135 6.66 -22.01 3.31
CA PRO A 135 5.30 -22.18 3.81
C PRO A 135 4.95 -21.09 4.83
N SER A 136 3.73 -20.58 4.73
CA SER A 136 3.24 -19.52 5.61
C SER A 136 1.72 -19.45 5.56
N TYR A 137 1.12 -18.93 6.63
CA TYR A 137 -0.31 -18.83 6.85
C TYR A 137 -0.65 -17.51 7.53
N ASN A 138 -1.59 -16.78 6.95
CA ASN A 138 -2.13 -15.55 7.49
C ASN A 138 -3.25 -15.87 8.49
N THR A 139 -3.05 -15.52 9.77
CA THR A 139 -4.01 -15.86 10.84
C THR A 139 -5.30 -15.07 10.80
N ILE A 140 -5.41 -14.00 9.99
CA ILE A 140 -6.70 -13.30 9.77
C ILE A 140 -7.74 -14.26 9.17
N ASN A 141 -7.29 -15.28 8.43
CA ASN A 141 -8.17 -16.31 7.89
C ASN A 141 -8.86 -17.18 8.97
N ASP A 142 -8.40 -17.15 10.23
CA ASP A 142 -9.07 -17.82 11.35
C ASP A 142 -10.38 -17.14 11.76
N PHE A 143 -10.65 -15.94 11.24
CA PHE A 143 -11.86 -15.16 11.53
C PHE A 143 -12.09 -14.94 13.03
N LYS A 144 -11.08 -14.34 13.69
CA LYS A 144 -11.12 -13.98 15.12
C LYS A 144 -11.28 -12.47 15.25
N PRO A 145 -12.50 -11.91 15.11
CA PRO A 145 -12.69 -10.47 15.15
C PRO A 145 -12.19 -9.90 16.49
N PHE A 146 -11.63 -8.69 16.44
CA PHE A 146 -11.10 -7.97 17.61
C PHE A 146 -9.88 -8.60 18.29
N GLN A 147 -9.18 -9.52 17.63
CA GLN A 147 -7.88 -9.99 18.11
C GLN A 147 -6.86 -8.83 18.09
N ASP A 148 -5.99 -8.79 19.09
CA ASP A 148 -5.04 -7.69 19.25
C ASP A 148 -3.89 -7.72 18.26
N THR A 149 -3.42 -8.91 17.89
CA THR A 149 -2.33 -9.12 16.94
C THR A 149 -2.71 -10.21 15.96
N TYR A 150 -2.32 -10.02 14.70
CA TYR A 150 -2.37 -11.05 13.67
C TYR A 150 -0.93 -11.37 13.27
N ALA A 151 -0.73 -12.56 12.74
CA ALA A 151 0.58 -13.10 12.46
C ALA A 151 0.61 -13.79 11.10
N VAL A 152 1.77 -13.76 10.45
CA VAL A 152 2.12 -14.73 9.42
C VAL A 152 2.93 -15.84 10.05
N SER A 153 2.27 -16.99 10.18
CA SER A 153 2.74 -18.15 10.94
C SER A 153 2.91 -19.40 10.07
N GLY A 154 3.39 -20.50 10.65
CA GLY A 154 3.55 -21.80 9.97
C GLY A 154 4.92 -22.08 9.36
N GLN A 155 5.80 -21.09 9.32
CA GLN A 155 7.21 -21.23 8.91
C GLN A 155 8.05 -21.96 9.96
N ALA A 156 9.00 -22.77 9.50
CA ALA A 156 10.04 -23.33 10.33
C ALA A 156 11.18 -22.32 10.54
N ASP A 157 11.96 -22.47 11.61
CA ASP A 157 13.09 -21.58 11.87
C ASP A 157 14.15 -21.71 10.77
N GLU A 158 14.35 -22.93 10.25
CA GLU A 158 15.27 -23.23 9.15
C GLU A 158 14.88 -22.51 7.85
N ASP A 159 13.59 -22.24 7.64
CA ASP A 159 13.11 -21.48 6.47
C ASP A 159 13.53 -20.02 6.56
N LEU A 160 13.38 -19.40 7.73
CA LEU A 160 13.77 -18.01 7.97
C LEU A 160 15.29 -17.84 7.93
N VAL A 161 16.04 -18.78 8.53
CA VAL A 161 17.50 -18.86 8.43
C VAL A 161 17.94 -18.94 6.96
N ARG A 162 17.32 -19.84 6.18
CA ARG A 162 17.61 -20.00 4.75
C ARG A 162 17.30 -18.71 3.98
N MET A 163 16.17 -18.06 4.25
CA MET A 163 15.81 -16.79 3.61
C MET A 163 16.83 -15.69 3.92
N LYS A 164 17.17 -15.46 5.19
CA LYS A 164 18.17 -14.44 5.57
C LYS A 164 19.52 -14.72 4.90
N LYS A 165 19.96 -15.98 4.85
CA LYS A 165 21.26 -16.36 4.29
C LYS A 165 21.34 -16.23 2.77
N TYR A 166 20.37 -16.74 2.03
CA TYR A 166 20.44 -16.85 0.57
C TYR A 166 19.65 -15.77 -0.17
N TYR A 167 18.68 -15.14 0.49
CA TYR A 167 17.81 -14.11 -0.06
C TYR A 167 17.66 -12.92 0.91
N PRO A 168 18.76 -12.32 1.38
CA PRO A 168 18.74 -11.32 2.46
C PRO A 168 17.86 -10.10 2.13
N LYS A 169 17.76 -9.71 0.84
CA LYS A 169 16.94 -8.58 0.42
C LYS A 169 15.45 -8.90 0.41
N ASP A 170 15.07 -10.14 0.09
CA ASP A 170 13.68 -10.57 0.25
C ASP A 170 13.34 -10.77 1.72
N HIS A 171 14.26 -11.30 2.54
CA HIS A 171 14.07 -11.38 3.99
C HIS A 171 13.89 -10.00 4.63
N LEU A 172 14.62 -8.98 4.15
CA LEU A 172 14.45 -7.61 4.64
C LEU A 172 13.15 -6.98 4.14
N ARG A 173 12.78 -7.22 2.87
CA ARG A 173 11.48 -6.80 2.32
C ARG A 173 10.32 -7.43 3.09
N LEU A 174 10.50 -8.67 3.51
CA LEU A 174 9.48 -9.43 4.23
C LEU A 174 8.94 -8.61 5.39
N SER A 175 9.78 -8.00 6.23
CA SER A 175 9.36 -7.18 7.39
C SER A 175 8.70 -5.84 7.05
N VAL A 176 8.57 -5.47 5.78
CA VAL A 176 7.97 -4.18 5.37
C VAL A 176 6.96 -4.32 4.23
N ALA A 177 6.67 -5.55 3.83
CA ALA A 177 5.73 -5.82 2.75
C ALA A 177 4.29 -5.44 3.13
N GLY A 178 3.95 -5.45 4.41
CA GLY A 178 2.68 -4.99 4.95
C GLY A 178 2.44 -3.49 4.74
N ASP A 179 3.41 -2.64 5.13
CA ASP A 179 3.36 -1.19 4.82
C ASP A 179 3.27 -0.93 3.32
N GLU A 180 4.07 -1.67 2.52
CA GLU A 180 4.02 -1.59 1.06
C GLU A 180 2.61 -1.88 0.52
N SER A 181 1.91 -2.85 1.10
CA SER A 181 0.52 -3.22 0.77
C SER A 181 -0.44 -2.06 0.99
N GLU A 182 -0.36 -1.43 2.16
CA GLU A 182 -1.26 -0.34 2.54
C GLU A 182 -1.07 0.90 1.66
N ARG A 183 0.18 1.22 1.31
CA ARG A 183 0.48 2.33 0.40
C ARG A 183 -0.04 2.08 -1.01
N GLU A 184 0.08 0.85 -1.52
CA GLU A 184 -0.43 0.49 -2.84
C GLU A 184 -1.96 0.33 -2.87
N PHE A 185 -2.57 -0.11 -1.76
CA PHE A 185 -4.02 -0.06 -1.54
C PHE A 185 -4.52 1.37 -1.66
N TYR A 186 -3.89 2.28 -0.94
CA TYR A 186 -4.21 3.70 -0.96
C TYR A 186 -4.09 4.29 -2.38
N LEU A 187 -2.97 4.07 -3.06
CA LEU A 187 -2.76 4.55 -4.43
C LEU A 187 -3.79 3.97 -5.41
N SER A 188 -4.26 2.74 -5.19
CA SER A 188 -5.30 2.13 -6.01
C SER A 188 -6.65 2.84 -5.87
N LEU A 189 -7.04 3.22 -4.64
CA LEU A 189 -8.24 4.02 -4.38
C LEU A 189 -8.13 5.40 -5.03
N GLN A 190 -6.98 6.06 -4.88
CA GLN A 190 -6.73 7.36 -5.52
C GLN A 190 -6.92 7.30 -7.04
N LYS A 191 -6.42 6.23 -7.67
CA LYS A 191 -6.53 6.02 -9.11
C LYS A 191 -7.96 5.74 -9.55
N ASP A 192 -8.69 4.89 -8.86
CA ASP A 192 -10.05 4.53 -9.25
C ASP A 192 -11.00 5.74 -9.07
N ARG A 193 -10.82 6.54 -8.01
CA ARG A 193 -11.51 7.83 -7.87
C ARG A 193 -11.15 8.79 -8.99
N PHE A 194 -9.86 9.10 -9.15
CA PHE A 194 -9.40 10.12 -10.08
C PHE A 194 -9.66 9.76 -11.55
N PHE A 195 -9.33 8.54 -11.99
CA PHE A 195 -9.41 8.15 -13.41
C PHE A 195 -10.70 7.43 -13.78
N LYS A 196 -11.44 6.84 -12.84
CA LYS A 196 -12.65 6.08 -13.16
C LYS A 196 -13.91 6.67 -12.56
N GLY A 197 -13.82 7.72 -11.76
CA GLY A 197 -15.01 8.34 -11.16
C GLY A 197 -15.71 7.38 -10.21
N GLN A 198 -14.96 6.57 -9.45
CA GLN A 198 -15.50 5.95 -8.25
C GLN A 198 -15.89 7.07 -7.27
N ASN A 199 -17.14 7.10 -6.83
CA ASN A 199 -17.74 8.16 -6.03
C ASN A 199 -18.26 7.66 -4.66
N THR A 200 -17.72 6.54 -4.16
CA THR A 200 -17.90 6.11 -2.77
C THR A 200 -17.29 7.12 -1.78
N VAL A 201 -17.68 7.09 -0.50
CA VAL A 201 -17.10 7.98 0.52
C VAL A 201 -15.85 7.32 1.12
N ASP A 202 -14.70 7.47 0.44
CA ASP A 202 -13.48 6.72 0.80
C ASP A 202 -12.50 7.47 1.72
N TRP A 203 -12.63 8.79 1.80
CA TRP A 203 -11.68 9.63 2.52
C TRP A 203 -11.55 9.28 4.02
N PRO A 204 -12.62 8.90 4.78
CA PRO A 204 -12.47 8.57 6.21
C PRO A 204 -11.59 7.34 6.42
N THR A 205 -11.73 6.34 5.56
CA THR A 205 -10.94 5.11 5.57
C THR A 205 -9.50 5.40 5.19
N MET A 206 -9.29 6.19 4.14
CA MET A 206 -7.96 6.61 3.70
C MET A 206 -7.22 7.33 4.83
N LEU A 207 -7.93 8.17 5.60
CA LEU A 207 -7.40 8.79 6.81
C LEU A 207 -7.13 7.78 7.93
N MET A 208 -8.06 6.87 8.22
CA MET A 208 -7.91 5.83 9.25
C MET A 208 -6.71 4.92 8.97
N LEU A 209 -6.54 4.45 7.74
CA LEU A 209 -5.41 3.62 7.32
C LEU A 209 -4.08 4.39 7.40
N SER A 210 -4.07 5.68 7.04
CA SER A 210 -2.87 6.51 7.17
C SER A 210 -2.49 6.75 8.64
N LEU A 211 -3.48 6.98 9.50
CA LEU A 211 -3.29 7.07 10.96
C LEU A 211 -2.84 5.75 11.57
N GLY A 212 -3.41 4.63 11.15
CA GLY A 212 -3.05 3.29 11.60
C GLY A 212 -1.61 2.92 11.24
N SER A 213 -1.19 3.17 10.00
CA SER A 213 0.19 2.94 9.56
C SER A 213 1.19 3.80 10.33
N TRP A 214 0.89 5.10 10.49
CA TRP A 214 1.74 6.01 11.25
C TRP A 214 1.82 5.65 12.73
N SER A 215 0.69 5.33 13.37
CA SER A 215 0.65 4.94 14.78
C SER A 215 1.37 3.61 15.02
N TYR A 216 1.35 2.69 14.05
CA TYR A 216 2.08 1.44 14.16
C TYR A 216 3.60 1.64 14.17
N ILE A 217 4.15 2.44 13.25
CA ILE A 217 5.60 2.73 13.24
C ILE A 217 6.02 3.60 14.45
N GLU A 218 5.17 4.54 14.88
CA GLU A 218 5.41 5.37 16.07
C GLU A 218 5.39 4.52 17.35
N GLY A 219 4.38 3.67 17.52
CA GLY A 219 4.29 2.72 18.63
C GLY A 219 5.46 1.74 18.65
N THR A 220 5.92 1.29 17.49
CA THR A 220 7.12 0.45 17.37
C THR A 220 8.40 1.20 17.77
N ALA A 221 8.45 2.51 17.55
CA ALA A 221 9.54 3.38 18.00
C ALA A 221 9.44 3.77 19.48
N SER A 222 8.33 3.49 20.15
CA SER A 222 8.05 3.90 21.54
C SER A 222 8.76 3.01 22.58
N GLY A 223 8.69 3.36 23.86
CA GLY A 223 9.20 2.52 24.94
C GLY A 223 8.34 1.28 25.23
N GLU A 224 7.10 1.24 24.75
CA GLU A 224 6.14 0.17 25.02
C GLU A 224 6.35 -1.06 24.12
N ALA A 225 7.08 -0.89 23.00
CA ALA A 225 7.34 -1.93 22.01
C ALA A 225 7.99 -3.20 22.61
N ASP A 226 8.86 -3.03 23.61
CA ASP A 226 9.48 -4.15 24.33
C ASP A 226 8.46 -5.00 25.08
N GLN A 227 7.49 -4.35 25.74
CA GLN A 227 6.48 -5.05 26.53
C GLN A 227 5.53 -5.83 25.61
N VAL A 228 5.08 -5.21 24.52
CA VAL A 228 4.26 -5.89 23.51
C VAL A 228 4.99 -7.11 22.95
N THR A 229 6.28 -6.96 22.60
CA THR A 229 7.11 -8.08 22.13
C THR A 229 7.16 -9.22 23.15
N LEU A 230 7.34 -8.91 24.43
CA LEU A 230 7.41 -9.92 25.49
C LEU A 230 6.06 -10.63 25.70
N ASP A 231 4.95 -9.91 25.58
CA ASP A 231 3.61 -10.47 25.70
C ASP A 231 3.28 -11.40 24.53
N ASP A 232 3.64 -11.02 23.29
CA ASP A 232 3.49 -11.87 22.10
C ASP A 232 4.34 -13.16 22.21
N GLU A 233 5.63 -13.04 22.60
CA GLU A 233 6.51 -14.21 22.82
C GLU A 233 5.95 -15.17 23.87
N LYS A 234 5.29 -14.63 24.90
CA LYS A 234 4.68 -15.41 25.96
C LYS A 234 3.42 -16.13 25.48
N GLU A 235 2.57 -15.48 24.68
CA GLU A 235 1.33 -16.06 24.15
C GLU A 235 1.61 -17.28 23.25
N GLU A 236 2.65 -17.22 22.44
CA GLU A 236 2.98 -18.27 21.47
C GLU A 236 3.60 -19.52 22.12
N GLY A 237 4.34 -19.32 23.20
CA GLY A 237 4.99 -20.39 23.96
C GLY A 237 5.97 -21.23 23.13
N SER A 238 5.92 -22.55 23.31
CA SER A 238 6.85 -23.49 22.67
C SER A 238 6.42 -23.94 21.26
N ASN A 239 5.27 -23.49 20.75
CA ASN A 239 4.76 -23.93 19.46
C ASN A 239 5.28 -23.06 18.31
N ILE A 240 6.38 -23.50 17.68
CA ILE A 240 7.01 -22.82 16.54
C ILE A 240 6.02 -22.48 15.41
N LYS A 241 5.01 -23.33 15.17
CA LYS A 241 4.05 -23.12 14.08
C LYS A 241 3.08 -21.97 14.33
N LYS A 242 2.86 -21.57 15.59
CA LYS A 242 2.01 -20.43 15.93
C LYS A 242 2.73 -19.10 15.85
N ARG A 243 4.07 -19.12 15.87
CA ARG A 243 4.87 -17.92 15.96
C ARG A 243 4.77 -17.08 14.70
N ASP A 244 4.67 -15.77 14.86
CA ASP A 244 4.90 -14.84 13.77
C ASP A 244 6.35 -14.98 13.25
N PHE A 245 6.63 -14.42 12.08
CA PHE A 245 7.94 -14.46 11.46
C PHE A 245 8.89 -13.38 12.01
N VAL A 246 8.38 -12.27 12.53
CA VAL A 246 9.19 -11.12 12.94
C VAL A 246 8.68 -10.37 14.17
N GLY A 247 7.39 -10.48 14.51
CA GLY A 247 6.75 -9.69 15.56
C GLY A 247 6.45 -8.30 15.04
N MET A 248 6.89 -7.25 15.74
CA MET A 248 6.80 -5.89 15.20
C MET A 248 7.73 -5.71 13.99
N ASP A 249 7.12 -5.61 12.82
CA ASP A 249 7.74 -5.45 11.50
C ASP A 249 8.95 -4.53 11.50
N TYR A 250 8.77 -3.29 11.97
CA TYR A 250 9.80 -2.27 11.85
C TYR A 250 11.03 -2.53 12.74
N LEU A 251 10.92 -3.26 13.86
CA LEU A 251 12.07 -3.62 14.68
C LEU A 251 12.96 -4.64 13.97
N GLY A 252 12.34 -5.68 13.41
CA GLY A 252 13.04 -6.67 12.60
C GLY A 252 13.67 -6.04 11.36
N TRP A 253 12.90 -5.19 10.67
CA TRP A 253 13.38 -4.45 9.50
C TRP A 253 14.62 -3.61 9.81
N VAL A 254 14.56 -2.74 10.83
CA VAL A 254 15.68 -1.86 11.18
C VAL A 254 16.92 -2.66 11.58
N ARG A 255 16.75 -3.72 12.37
CA ARG A 255 17.86 -4.62 12.75
C ARG A 255 18.51 -5.24 11.52
N ASP A 256 17.72 -5.84 10.63
CA ASP A 256 18.25 -6.52 9.44
C ASP A 256 18.84 -5.55 8.41
N LEU A 257 18.36 -4.31 8.39
CA LEU A 257 18.89 -3.22 7.56
C LEU A 257 20.27 -2.75 8.03
N HIS A 258 20.47 -2.63 9.34
CA HIS A 258 21.75 -2.19 9.93
C HIS A 258 22.74 -3.33 10.15
N ARG A 259 22.25 -4.57 10.24
CA ARG A 259 23.04 -5.79 10.48
C ARG A 259 22.84 -6.81 9.35
N PRO A 260 23.26 -6.49 8.10
CA PRO A 260 23.00 -7.35 6.95
C PRO A 260 23.72 -8.71 7.03
N ASP A 261 24.88 -8.75 7.69
CA ASP A 261 25.72 -9.94 7.83
C ASP A 261 25.43 -10.75 9.11
N GLU A 262 24.55 -10.26 9.98
CA GLU A 262 24.14 -11.00 11.18
C GLU A 262 23.29 -12.21 10.78
N PRO A 263 23.68 -13.44 11.17
CA PRO A 263 22.87 -14.62 10.89
C PRO A 263 21.57 -14.57 11.70
N PHE A 264 20.49 -15.14 11.17
CA PHE A 264 19.16 -15.08 11.81
C PHE A 264 19.17 -15.71 13.22
N GLU A 265 19.99 -16.74 13.40
CA GLU A 265 20.20 -17.46 14.66
C GLU A 265 20.82 -16.60 15.77
N ALA A 266 21.50 -15.49 15.43
CA ALA A 266 22.10 -14.59 16.42
C ALA A 266 21.07 -13.83 17.24
N ARG A 267 19.78 -13.91 16.89
CA ARG A 267 18.67 -13.39 17.72
C ARG A 267 18.49 -14.17 19.03
N GLY A 268 19.09 -15.36 19.13
CA GLY A 268 19.11 -16.18 20.33
C GLY A 268 17.93 -17.14 20.44
N GLN A 269 17.81 -17.79 21.59
CA GLN A 269 16.76 -18.78 21.86
C GLN A 269 15.47 -18.11 22.29
N HIS A 270 14.33 -18.60 21.79
CA HIS A 270 13.01 -18.11 22.20
C HIS A 270 12.82 -18.27 23.73
N PRO A 271 12.13 -17.35 24.45
CA PRO A 271 11.94 -17.44 25.90
C PRO A 271 11.37 -18.77 26.41
N SER A 272 10.60 -19.48 25.58
CA SER A 272 10.10 -20.84 25.89
C SER A 272 11.18 -21.93 25.97
N GLY A 273 12.41 -21.66 25.54
CA GLY A 273 13.48 -22.66 25.40
C GLY A 273 13.44 -23.48 24.11
N VAL A 274 12.44 -23.30 23.23
CA VAL A 274 12.30 -24.06 21.97
C VAL A 274 12.43 -23.12 20.77
N GLY A 275 13.35 -23.40 19.84
CA GLY A 275 13.53 -22.64 18.60
C GLY A 275 14.18 -21.25 18.78
N ILE A 276 14.27 -20.51 17.67
CA ILE A 276 14.88 -19.19 17.59
C ILE A 276 13.91 -18.11 18.08
N ARG A 277 14.45 -17.12 18.78
CA ARG A 277 13.76 -15.88 19.12
C ARG A 277 13.64 -15.03 17.86
N ARG A 278 12.47 -15.04 17.22
CA ARG A 278 12.27 -14.31 15.97
C ARG A 278 12.18 -12.81 16.19
N TYR A 279 11.67 -12.38 17.34
CA TYR A 279 11.33 -10.98 17.56
C TYR A 279 12.53 -10.18 18.01
N THR A 280 12.55 -8.92 17.61
CA THR A 280 13.53 -7.94 18.03
C THR A 280 12.84 -6.98 18.97
N LYS A 281 13.35 -6.82 20.19
CA LYS A 281 12.92 -5.73 21.08
C LYS A 281 13.58 -4.43 20.63
N LYS A 282 12.97 -3.30 20.99
CA LYS A 282 13.63 -2.01 20.84
C LYS A 282 14.90 -1.94 21.67
N SER A 283 14.92 -2.53 22.87
CA SER A 283 16.16 -2.62 23.67
C SER A 283 17.26 -3.49 23.05
N ASP A 284 16.94 -4.34 22.05
CA ASP A 284 17.94 -5.10 21.29
C ASP A 284 18.60 -4.24 20.18
N LEU A 285 18.07 -3.05 19.91
CA LEU A 285 18.60 -2.08 18.93
C LEU A 285 19.58 -1.11 19.58
N THR A 286 20.62 -0.76 18.83
CA THR A 286 21.57 0.33 19.14
C THR A 286 20.87 1.69 19.07
N SER A 287 21.49 2.72 19.66
CA SER A 287 20.95 4.09 19.58
C SER A 287 20.80 4.60 18.15
N GLU A 288 21.75 4.27 17.25
CA GLU A 288 21.64 4.65 15.83
C GLU A 288 20.42 4.00 15.15
N GLU A 289 20.19 2.71 15.41
CA GLU A 289 19.04 1.97 14.89
C GLU A 289 17.71 2.55 15.42
N GLN A 290 17.65 2.89 16.71
CA GLN A 290 16.47 3.51 17.31
C GLN A 290 16.20 4.92 16.75
N ASP A 291 17.22 5.75 16.60
CA ASP A 291 17.10 7.09 16.01
C ASP A 291 16.67 7.03 14.54
N TYR A 292 17.15 6.02 13.81
CA TYR A 292 16.72 5.77 12.45
C TYR A 292 15.22 5.43 12.39
N LEU A 293 14.74 4.54 13.27
CA LEU A 293 13.32 4.16 13.35
C LEU A 293 12.42 5.36 13.68
N VAL A 294 12.80 6.18 14.66
CA VAL A 294 12.09 7.44 15.00
C VAL A 294 12.08 8.41 13.82
N SER A 295 13.16 8.46 13.03
CA SER A 295 13.19 9.29 11.84
C SER A 295 12.20 8.79 10.78
N GLN A 296 12.04 7.47 10.63
CA GLN A 296 11.07 6.91 9.68
C GLN A 296 9.62 7.21 10.08
N SER A 297 9.28 7.18 11.38
CA SER A 297 7.93 7.52 11.83
C SER A 297 7.58 8.98 11.51
N ARG A 298 8.55 9.89 11.60
CA ARG A 298 8.39 11.29 11.18
C ARG A 298 8.21 11.43 9.68
N TRP A 299 8.99 10.71 8.86
CA TRP A 299 8.81 10.71 7.41
C TRP A 299 7.46 10.12 6.98
N HIS A 300 6.93 9.19 7.77
CA HIS A 300 5.61 8.62 7.54
C HIS A 300 4.48 9.67 7.58
N LEU A 301 4.69 10.82 8.25
CA LEU A 301 3.74 11.93 8.22
C LEU A 301 3.55 12.54 6.81
N LEU A 302 4.49 12.34 5.88
CA LEU A 302 4.32 12.77 4.50
C LEU A 302 3.12 12.08 3.82
N ASN A 303 2.70 10.92 4.31
CA ASN A 303 1.53 10.20 3.81
C ASN A 303 0.20 10.97 4.04
N PHE A 304 0.20 12.02 4.87
CA PHE A 304 -0.95 12.91 5.05
C PHE A 304 -1.05 14.04 4.03
N ILE A 305 -0.05 14.18 3.16
CA ILE A 305 -0.04 15.19 2.10
C ILE A 305 -0.73 14.59 0.87
N ASP A 306 -2.07 14.58 0.92
CA ASP A 306 -2.94 14.15 -0.17
C ASP A 306 -4.31 14.85 -0.07
N PRO A 307 -4.70 15.67 -1.05
CA PRO A 307 -6.03 16.28 -1.10
C PRO A 307 -7.19 15.28 -1.04
N GLN A 308 -7.02 14.03 -1.52
CA GLN A 308 -8.08 13.03 -1.45
C GLN A 308 -8.41 12.57 -0.02
N LEU A 309 -7.48 12.73 0.96
CA LEU A 309 -7.78 12.53 2.39
C LEU A 309 -8.85 13.48 2.91
N PHE A 310 -9.06 14.58 2.21
CA PHE A 310 -9.99 15.64 2.59
C PHE A 310 -11.15 15.75 1.60
N GLY A 311 -11.35 14.72 0.77
CA GLY A 311 -12.46 14.64 -0.17
C GLY A 311 -12.25 15.36 -1.51
N PHE A 312 -11.09 16.00 -1.75
CA PHE A 312 -10.81 16.66 -3.01
C PHE A 312 -10.31 15.67 -4.06
N GLU A 313 -11.19 15.27 -4.99
CA GLU A 313 -10.83 14.34 -6.05
C GLU A 313 -9.83 14.95 -7.05
N HIS A 314 -10.05 16.20 -7.47
CA HIS A 314 -9.14 16.93 -8.35
C HIS A 314 -9.37 18.44 -8.26
N PHE A 315 -8.38 19.19 -8.72
CA PHE A 315 -8.47 20.61 -9.02
C PHE A 315 -8.62 20.79 -10.53
N SER A 316 -9.62 21.54 -10.96
CA SER A 316 -9.84 21.86 -12.37
C SER A 316 -9.02 23.07 -12.77
N ILE A 317 -8.27 22.94 -13.86
CA ILE A 317 -7.54 24.06 -14.49
C ILE A 317 -7.82 24.11 -15.98
N THR A 318 -7.88 25.31 -16.55
CA THR A 318 -7.91 25.49 -18.00
C THR A 318 -6.48 25.63 -18.51
N SER A 319 -6.06 24.73 -19.38
CA SER A 319 -4.74 24.80 -20.01
C SER A 319 -4.57 26.11 -20.78
N PRO A 320 -3.58 26.95 -20.44
CA PRO A 320 -3.39 28.25 -21.08
C PRO A 320 -2.94 28.11 -22.55
N THR A 321 -2.41 26.95 -22.93
CA THR A 321 -1.89 26.70 -24.29
C THR A 321 -2.91 25.99 -25.18
N THR A 322 -3.80 25.17 -24.63
CA THR A 322 -4.74 24.34 -25.41
C THR A 322 -6.20 24.69 -25.16
N GLY A 323 -6.51 25.53 -24.17
CA GLY A 323 -7.89 25.85 -23.75
C GLY A 323 -8.66 24.66 -23.17
N ARG A 324 -8.02 23.50 -22.99
CA ARG A 324 -8.67 22.29 -22.47
C ARG A 324 -8.77 22.34 -20.95
N GLU A 325 -9.88 21.87 -20.43
CA GLU A 325 -10.04 21.63 -18.99
C GLU A 325 -9.31 20.35 -18.57
N LEU A 326 -8.43 20.50 -17.58
CA LEU A 326 -7.64 19.44 -16.99
C LEU A 326 -8.03 19.27 -15.53
N GLY A 327 -8.14 18.03 -15.08
CA GLY A 327 -8.14 17.70 -13.66
C GLY A 327 -6.72 17.39 -13.21
N LEU A 328 -6.30 17.98 -12.08
CA LEU A 328 -5.00 17.74 -11.44
C LEU A 328 -5.19 17.28 -10.00
N ASN A 329 -4.35 16.35 -9.55
CA ASN A 329 -4.18 16.05 -8.12
C ASN A 329 -2.73 15.63 -7.86
N ALA A 330 -2.28 15.69 -6.61
CA ALA A 330 -0.98 15.20 -6.21
C ALA A 330 -0.98 14.63 -4.79
N SER A 331 -0.18 13.59 -4.55
CA SER A 331 0.03 13.02 -3.22
C SER A 331 1.49 12.70 -2.96
N LEU A 332 1.89 12.76 -1.70
CA LEU A 332 3.16 12.20 -1.24
C LEU A 332 2.94 10.84 -0.58
N ALA A 333 3.88 9.94 -0.80
CA ALA A 333 3.92 8.63 -0.17
C ALA A 333 5.34 8.34 0.33
N HIS A 334 5.46 7.94 1.58
CA HIS A 334 6.68 7.41 2.19
C HIS A 334 6.56 5.89 2.31
N TYR A 335 7.53 5.18 1.75
CA TYR A 335 7.69 3.74 1.83
C TYR A 335 8.93 3.41 2.64
N VAL A 336 8.83 2.45 3.55
CA VAL A 336 10.00 1.70 4.01
C VAL A 336 10.35 0.62 2.98
N THR A 337 11.64 0.38 2.74
CA THR A 337 12.09 -0.45 1.62
C THR A 337 13.24 -1.39 2.01
N PRO A 338 13.60 -2.37 1.15
CA PRO A 338 14.71 -3.29 1.39
C PRO A 338 16.11 -2.63 1.50
N PHE A 339 16.19 -1.34 1.22
CA PHE A 339 17.45 -0.59 1.13
C PHE A 339 17.41 0.74 1.89
N GLY A 340 16.37 0.99 2.69
CA GLY A 340 16.15 2.25 3.39
C GLY A 340 14.73 2.76 3.16
N THR A 341 14.57 3.92 2.54
CA THR A 341 13.26 4.56 2.33
C THR A 341 13.07 5.00 0.88
N ALA A 342 11.83 5.13 0.44
CA ALA A 342 11.48 5.83 -0.78
C ALA A 342 10.37 6.86 -0.51
N ILE A 343 10.61 8.11 -0.89
CA ILE A 343 9.58 9.17 -0.89
C ILE A 343 9.13 9.38 -2.33
N ARG A 344 7.83 9.25 -2.59
CA ARG A 344 7.22 9.32 -3.91
C ARG A 344 6.21 10.46 -3.96
N LEU A 345 6.37 11.35 -4.92
CA LEU A 345 5.37 12.32 -5.35
C LEU A 345 4.59 11.73 -6.52
N ASN A 346 3.29 11.53 -6.34
CA ASN A 346 2.37 11.16 -7.40
C ASN A 346 1.69 12.43 -7.92
N VAL A 347 1.63 12.59 -9.24
CA VAL A 347 0.93 13.69 -9.92
C VAL A 347 -0.04 13.07 -10.92
N PHE A 348 -1.33 13.28 -10.65
CA PHE A 348 -2.44 12.78 -11.43
C PHE A 348 -2.92 13.87 -12.37
N MET A 349 -3.09 13.52 -13.65
CA MET A 349 -3.56 14.47 -14.67
C MET A 349 -4.60 13.79 -15.57
N LYS A 350 -5.76 14.41 -15.79
CA LYS A 350 -6.79 13.91 -16.71
C LYS A 350 -7.35 15.03 -17.58
N THR A 351 -7.84 14.70 -18.77
CA THR A 351 -8.61 15.64 -19.60
C THR A 351 -10.10 15.46 -19.29
N LEU A 352 -10.75 16.45 -18.68
CA LEU A 352 -12.11 16.29 -18.13
C LEU A 352 -13.15 15.96 -19.21
N SER A 353 -12.98 16.49 -20.42
CA SER A 353 -13.86 16.25 -21.55
C SER A 353 -13.68 14.89 -22.26
N LYS A 354 -12.72 14.06 -21.84
CA LYS A 354 -12.36 12.80 -22.52
C LYS A 354 -12.69 11.57 -21.70
N GLN A 355 -13.98 11.30 -21.56
CA GLN A 355 -14.47 10.04 -21.00
C GLN A 355 -14.42 8.92 -22.04
N THR A 356 -14.10 7.71 -21.58
CA THR A 356 -14.03 6.49 -22.39
C THR A 356 -14.67 5.35 -21.60
N PRO A 357 -14.96 4.20 -22.24
CA PRO A 357 -15.42 3.02 -21.50
C PRO A 357 -14.45 2.58 -20.38
N PHE A 358 -13.16 2.92 -20.51
CA PHE A 358 -12.09 2.57 -19.55
C PHE A 358 -11.85 3.65 -18.48
N GLY A 359 -12.71 4.66 -18.40
CA GLY A 359 -12.58 5.83 -17.53
C GLY A 359 -12.13 7.09 -18.27
N THR A 360 -11.69 8.10 -17.53
CA THR A 360 -11.17 9.36 -18.08
C THR A 360 -9.74 9.19 -18.55
N GLN A 361 -9.44 9.67 -19.77
CA GLN A 361 -8.07 9.66 -20.28
C GLN A 361 -7.16 10.55 -19.43
N GLY A 362 -6.00 10.00 -19.08
CA GLY A 362 -5.05 10.70 -18.24
C GLY A 362 -3.73 9.97 -18.04
N LEU A 363 -2.88 10.62 -17.26
CA LEU A 363 -1.52 10.23 -16.94
C LEU A 363 -1.34 10.27 -15.42
N LEU A 364 -0.70 9.24 -14.87
CA LEU A 364 -0.02 9.34 -13.58
C LEU A 364 1.47 9.51 -13.86
N PHE A 365 2.03 10.61 -13.40
CA PHE A 365 3.47 10.81 -13.31
C PHE A 365 3.89 10.66 -11.85
N ALA A 366 4.99 9.96 -11.58
CA ALA A 366 5.56 9.93 -10.24
C ALA A 366 7.06 10.17 -10.26
N TRP A 367 7.50 11.05 -9.36
CA TRP A 367 8.90 11.23 -9.00
C TRP A 367 9.15 10.54 -7.67
N GLN A 368 10.20 9.72 -7.59
CA GLN A 368 10.55 8.99 -6.38
C GLN A 368 12.02 9.19 -6.02
N GLN A 369 12.28 9.45 -4.74
CA GLN A 369 13.60 9.57 -4.16
C GLN A 369 13.90 8.32 -3.32
N ASN A 370 14.67 7.39 -3.87
CA ASN A 370 15.15 6.18 -3.19
C ASN A 370 16.36 6.55 -2.32
N SER A 371 16.29 6.39 -1.00
CA SER A 371 17.39 6.72 -0.09
C SER A 371 17.85 5.50 0.71
N ASN A 372 19.16 5.36 0.84
CA ASN A 372 19.79 4.46 1.80
C ASN A 372 20.48 5.26 2.91
N ARG A 373 21.39 4.65 3.69
CA ARG A 373 22.02 5.31 4.85
C ARG A 373 22.69 6.65 4.51
N LYS A 374 23.28 6.79 3.31
CA LYS A 374 24.14 7.94 2.96
C LYS A 374 23.86 8.59 1.61
N LYS A 375 23.05 7.96 0.76
CA LYS A 375 22.84 8.38 -0.63
C LYS A 375 21.36 8.34 -0.98
N SER A 376 21.01 9.21 -1.92
CA SER A 376 19.67 9.30 -2.48
C SER A 376 19.76 9.21 -4.01
N TYR A 377 18.86 8.45 -4.61
CA TYR A 377 18.84 8.10 -6.01
C TYR A 377 17.44 8.36 -6.61
N PRO A 378 17.35 9.00 -7.79
CA PRO A 378 16.07 9.33 -8.40
C PRO A 378 15.41 8.14 -9.10
N GLN A 379 14.08 8.19 -9.20
CA GLN A 379 13.25 7.31 -10.00
C GLN A 379 12.08 8.09 -10.58
N ILE A 380 11.72 7.77 -11.82
CA ILE A 380 10.54 8.30 -12.51
C ILE A 380 9.67 7.13 -12.91
N ASP A 381 8.36 7.24 -12.71
CA ASP A 381 7.34 6.29 -13.14
C ASP A 381 6.24 7.05 -13.87
N ILE A 382 5.83 6.55 -15.03
CA ILE A 382 4.82 7.16 -15.88
C ILE A 382 3.83 6.07 -16.26
N GLU A 383 2.56 6.29 -16.00
CA GLU A 383 1.47 5.40 -16.38
C GLU A 383 0.42 6.16 -17.18
N HIS A 384 0.22 5.74 -18.42
CA HIS A 384 -0.84 6.21 -19.28
C HIS A 384 -2.05 5.29 -19.16
N ARG A 385 -3.23 5.87 -18.88
CA ARG A 385 -4.48 5.11 -18.77
C ARG A 385 -4.91 4.54 -20.14
N PRO A 386 -5.69 3.44 -20.20
CA PRO A 386 -6.07 2.85 -21.47
C PRO A 386 -6.73 3.84 -22.43
N VAL A 387 -6.17 3.96 -23.63
CA VAL A 387 -6.74 4.77 -24.72
C VAL A 387 -7.50 3.85 -25.67
N PRO A 388 -8.74 4.19 -26.05
CA PRO A 388 -9.49 3.45 -27.04
C PRO A 388 -8.73 3.40 -28.38
N VAL A 389 -8.67 2.22 -28.99
CA VAL A 389 -8.09 1.98 -30.31
C VAL A 389 -9.13 1.32 -31.23
N GLY A 390 -9.00 1.53 -32.54
CA GLY A 390 -9.92 0.95 -33.52
C GLY A 390 -11.35 1.45 -33.36
N ASP A 391 -12.29 0.53 -33.17
CA ASP A 391 -13.72 0.81 -32.93
C ASP A 391 -14.02 1.35 -31.53
N GLY A 392 -13.00 1.44 -30.67
CA GLY A 392 -13.09 1.95 -29.32
C GLY A 392 -13.42 0.90 -28.25
N THR A 393 -13.64 -0.36 -28.64
CA THR A 393 -13.90 -1.47 -27.70
C THR A 393 -12.63 -2.00 -27.04
N ILE A 394 -11.46 -1.73 -27.61
CA ILE A 394 -10.16 -2.10 -27.04
C ILE A 394 -9.47 -0.86 -26.51
N GLY A 395 -8.97 -0.92 -25.28
CA GLY A 395 -8.17 0.10 -24.63
C GLY A 395 -6.73 -0.36 -24.45
N ILE A 396 -5.75 0.47 -24.81
CA ILE A 396 -4.33 0.19 -24.60
C ILE A 396 -3.74 1.22 -23.63
N GLY A 397 -3.25 0.74 -22.49
CA GLY A 397 -2.49 1.51 -21.50
C GLY A 397 -1.01 1.10 -21.52
N ALA A 398 -0.15 2.00 -21.04
CA ALA A 398 1.28 1.76 -20.98
C ALA A 398 1.84 2.30 -19.66
N ARG A 399 2.88 1.63 -19.15
CA ARG A 399 3.65 2.07 -17.99
C ARG A 399 5.13 2.00 -18.30
N ALA A 400 5.88 3.00 -17.87
CA ALA A 400 7.33 3.01 -17.94
C ALA A 400 7.91 3.57 -16.65
N ALA A 401 8.90 2.90 -16.08
CA ALA A 401 9.68 3.44 -14.98
C ALA A 401 11.18 3.32 -15.24
N LEU A 402 11.93 4.31 -14.77
CA LEU A 402 13.38 4.34 -14.79
C LEU A 402 13.87 4.69 -13.39
N TRP A 403 14.89 3.99 -12.90
CA TRP A 403 15.43 4.26 -11.57
C TRP A 403 16.94 4.16 -11.51
N LEU A 404 17.48 4.91 -10.55
CA LEU A 404 18.70 4.57 -9.85
C LEU A 404 18.30 4.10 -8.44
N GLN A 405 18.85 2.97 -8.02
CA GLN A 405 18.68 2.43 -6.66
C GLN A 405 20.05 2.06 -6.10
N PRO A 406 20.20 1.89 -4.78
CA PRO A 406 21.45 1.38 -4.21
C PRO A 406 21.84 0.05 -4.85
N LYS A 407 23.13 -0.15 -5.17
CA LYS A 407 23.61 -1.41 -5.77
C LYS A 407 23.20 -2.60 -4.91
N ASN A 408 22.62 -3.62 -5.53
CA ASN A 408 22.08 -4.82 -4.87
C ASN A 408 21.04 -4.51 -3.77
N LEU A 409 20.37 -3.35 -3.84
CA LEU A 409 19.43 -2.88 -2.80
C LEU A 409 20.10 -2.84 -1.42
N ASP A 410 21.36 -2.42 -1.38
CA ASP A 410 22.13 -2.42 -0.13
C ASP A 410 22.10 -1.08 0.62
N PHE A 411 21.83 -1.16 1.93
CA PHE A 411 21.66 0.01 2.79
C PHE A 411 22.95 0.83 2.91
N PHE A 412 24.10 0.15 2.82
CA PHE A 412 25.42 0.77 2.88
C PHE A 412 26.05 1.02 1.51
N ALA A 413 25.38 0.69 0.41
CA ALA A 413 25.95 0.87 -0.92
C ALA A 413 26.19 2.34 -1.27
N LEU A 414 27.40 2.63 -1.77
CA LEU A 414 27.76 3.96 -2.27
C LEU A 414 27.58 4.11 -3.79
N LYS A 415 27.30 3.00 -4.48
CA LYS A 415 27.14 2.96 -5.94
C LYS A 415 25.68 2.77 -6.32
N PRO A 416 25.18 3.47 -7.35
CA PRO A 416 23.86 3.22 -7.90
C PRO A 416 23.86 1.93 -8.75
N GLN A 417 22.66 1.39 -8.95
CA GLN A 417 22.32 0.40 -9.94
C GLN A 417 21.15 0.96 -10.77
N PRO A 418 21.33 1.16 -12.08
CA PRO A 418 20.25 1.55 -12.95
C PRO A 418 19.28 0.40 -13.19
N GLY A 419 18.02 0.73 -13.41
CA GLY A 419 17.04 -0.22 -13.88
C GLY A 419 15.84 0.45 -14.53
N ALA A 420 15.02 -0.38 -15.16
CA ALA A 420 13.85 0.03 -15.92
C ALA A 420 12.72 -1.00 -15.84
N LEU A 421 11.50 -0.52 -15.99
CA LEU A 421 10.27 -1.29 -16.12
C LEU A 421 9.51 -0.77 -17.34
N LEU A 422 8.97 -1.68 -18.14
CA LEU A 422 8.02 -1.38 -19.21
C LEU A 422 6.83 -2.30 -19.06
N GLY A 423 5.63 -1.74 -19.15
CA GLY A 423 4.38 -2.47 -19.07
C GLY A 423 3.40 -2.02 -20.14
N VAL A 424 2.60 -2.96 -20.64
CA VAL A 424 1.49 -2.69 -21.55
C VAL A 424 0.26 -3.42 -21.00
N ARG A 425 -0.86 -2.70 -20.95
CA ARG A 425 -2.16 -3.24 -20.53
C ARG A 425 -3.14 -3.13 -21.68
N VAL A 426 -3.78 -4.23 -22.03
CA VAL A 426 -4.88 -4.28 -22.98
C VAL A 426 -6.15 -4.59 -22.20
N VAL A 427 -7.19 -3.79 -22.42
CA VAL A 427 -8.51 -3.95 -21.81
C VAL A 427 -9.54 -4.02 -22.94
N HIS A 428 -10.54 -4.88 -22.81
CA HIS A 428 -11.62 -4.96 -23.79
C HIS A 428 -12.94 -4.64 -23.10
N ASP A 429 -13.74 -3.74 -23.68
CA ASP A 429 -15.06 -3.36 -23.18
C ASP A 429 -16.14 -4.30 -23.71
N CYS A 430 -16.52 -5.29 -22.91
CA CYS A 430 -17.60 -6.20 -23.31
C CYS A 430 -18.96 -5.56 -23.04
N GLN A 431 -19.90 -5.76 -23.97
CA GLN A 431 -21.29 -5.27 -23.85
C GLN A 431 -22.04 -5.77 -22.60
N LEU A 432 -21.53 -6.83 -21.96
CA LEU A 432 -22.09 -7.40 -20.72
C LEU A 432 -21.69 -6.65 -19.45
N GLY A 433 -20.98 -5.51 -19.55
CA GLY A 433 -20.55 -4.72 -18.38
C GLY A 433 -19.29 -5.25 -17.69
N PHE A 434 -18.55 -6.14 -18.35
CA PHE A 434 -17.27 -6.67 -17.88
C PHE A 434 -16.14 -6.22 -18.80
N GLN A 435 -14.96 -6.01 -18.21
CA GLN A 435 -13.76 -5.56 -18.89
C GLN A 435 -12.63 -6.55 -18.64
N PRO A 436 -12.54 -7.66 -19.41
CA PRO A 436 -11.38 -8.52 -19.36
C PRO A 436 -10.13 -7.73 -19.76
N TRP A 437 -9.03 -8.03 -19.09
CA TRP A 437 -7.77 -7.35 -19.31
C TRP A 437 -6.59 -8.31 -19.26
N LEU A 438 -5.56 -7.95 -20.01
CA LEU A 438 -4.26 -8.59 -20.04
C LEU A 438 -3.19 -7.53 -19.84
N GLU A 439 -2.21 -7.81 -19.00
CA GLU A 439 -1.09 -6.95 -18.76
C GLU A 439 0.21 -7.73 -18.90
N LEU A 440 1.15 -7.17 -19.65
CA LEU A 440 2.49 -7.70 -19.82
C LEU A 440 3.47 -6.68 -19.25
N GLU A 441 4.42 -7.13 -18.43
CA GLU A 441 5.42 -6.28 -17.82
C GLU A 441 6.81 -6.91 -17.94
N GLY A 442 7.82 -6.11 -18.26
CA GLY A 442 9.22 -6.48 -18.17
C GLY A 442 9.96 -5.54 -17.24
N LYS A 443 10.73 -6.10 -16.30
CA LYS A 443 11.47 -5.33 -15.30
C LYS A 443 12.91 -5.83 -15.18
N THR A 444 13.88 -4.93 -15.08
CA THR A 444 15.25 -5.27 -14.68
C THR A 444 15.37 -5.45 -13.15
N LYS A 445 16.54 -5.88 -12.66
CA LYS A 445 16.79 -5.99 -11.20
C LYS A 445 16.54 -4.66 -10.48
N GLY A 446 15.80 -4.71 -9.38
CA GLY A 446 15.43 -3.55 -8.57
C GLY A 446 14.12 -3.76 -7.82
N TRP A 447 13.86 -2.91 -6.83
CA TRP A 447 12.58 -2.89 -6.14
C TRP A 447 11.57 -1.99 -6.88
N VAL A 448 10.34 -2.47 -7.02
CA VAL A 448 9.20 -1.67 -7.49
C VAL A 448 8.03 -2.08 -6.60
N ALA A 449 7.33 -1.09 -6.04
CA ALA A 449 6.18 -1.36 -5.18
C ALA A 449 5.13 -2.22 -5.90
N GLY A 450 4.57 -3.20 -5.20
CA GLY A 450 3.62 -4.18 -5.71
C GLY A 450 4.20 -5.27 -6.63
N GLN A 451 5.51 -5.24 -6.94
CA GLN A 451 6.19 -6.29 -7.70
C GLN A 451 7.04 -7.16 -6.79
N VAL A 452 6.60 -8.40 -6.53
CA VAL A 452 7.23 -9.31 -5.53
C VAL A 452 8.68 -9.68 -5.85
N ASP A 453 9.05 -9.82 -7.13
CA ASP A 453 10.41 -10.22 -7.52
C ASP A 453 11.36 -9.00 -7.53
N LEU A 454 12.45 -9.06 -6.77
CA LEU A 454 13.52 -8.03 -6.75
C LEU A 454 14.53 -8.18 -7.91
N GLY A 455 14.51 -9.32 -8.59
CA GLY A 455 15.33 -9.64 -9.76
C GLY A 455 14.76 -9.10 -11.07
N GLN A 456 15.34 -9.57 -12.17
CA GLN A 456 14.78 -9.33 -13.50
C GLN A 456 13.58 -10.27 -13.69
N THR A 457 12.48 -9.76 -14.23
CA THR A 457 11.25 -10.54 -14.42
C THR A 457 10.51 -10.10 -15.67
N TYR A 458 9.87 -11.07 -16.33
CA TYR A 458 8.83 -10.84 -17.32
C TYR A 458 7.54 -11.40 -16.74
N GLY A 459 6.59 -10.51 -16.48
CA GLY A 459 5.32 -10.81 -15.85
C GLY A 459 4.18 -10.77 -16.85
N MET A 460 3.18 -11.61 -16.59
CA MET A 460 1.89 -11.56 -17.25
C MET A 460 0.80 -11.61 -16.19
N ARG A 461 -0.09 -10.62 -16.21
CA ARG A 461 -1.28 -10.59 -15.37
C ARG A 461 -2.53 -10.59 -16.24
N ALA A 462 -3.55 -11.32 -15.83
CA ALA A 462 -4.84 -11.34 -16.52
C ALA A 462 -5.97 -11.34 -15.51
N GLY A 463 -7.08 -10.71 -15.88
CA GLY A 463 -8.21 -10.57 -14.99
C GLY A 463 -9.43 -9.96 -15.64
N ILE A 464 -10.40 -9.61 -14.80
CA ILE A 464 -11.66 -8.98 -15.19
C ILE A 464 -11.88 -7.77 -14.29
N GLU A 465 -12.44 -6.71 -14.87
CA GLU A 465 -12.91 -5.54 -14.15
C GLU A 465 -14.40 -5.30 -14.44
N THR A 466 -15.15 -4.73 -13.51
CA THR A 466 -16.53 -4.29 -13.69
C THR A 466 -16.81 -3.10 -12.77
N ARG A 467 -17.92 -2.41 -13.04
CA ARG A 467 -18.40 -1.29 -12.24
C ARG A 467 -19.75 -1.67 -11.63
N LEU A 468 -19.82 -1.61 -10.30
CA LEU A 468 -21.09 -1.61 -9.58
C LEU A 468 -21.74 -0.24 -9.77
N LYS A 469 -23.04 -0.21 -10.06
CA LYS A 469 -23.84 1.00 -10.25
C LYS A 469 -25.05 0.95 -9.34
#